data_AF-A0A4Q7L1G5-F1
#
_entry.id   AF-A0A4Q7L1G5-F1
#
_cell.length_a   1.000
_cell.length_b   1.000
_cell.length_c   1.000
_cell.angle_alpha   90.00
_cell.angle_beta   90.00
_cell.angle_gamma   90.00
#
_symmetry.space_group_name_H-M   'P 1'
#
loop_
_entity.id
_entity.type
_entity.pdbx_description
1 polymer ?
#
loop_
_entity_poly.entity_id
_entity_poly.type
_entity_poly.pdbx_seq_one_letter_code
_entity_poly.pdbx_strand_id
1 'polypeptide(L)'
;MALYRHAEVSVESWVEMAEGVSVSYDVDHLNDQATLYFGHDRDYVLTLGRSNLEVLISLAGQAVGDLQVEDGESGDEPVEAQGKPS
;
A
#
# COMPACT_ATOMS: atom_id res chain seq x y z
N MET A 1 -34.79 -16.58 -10.18
CA MET A 1 -33.34 -16.84 -10.06
C MET A 1 -32.61 -16.02 -11.12
N ALA A 2 -31.89 -14.99 -10.69
CA ALA A 2 -30.80 -14.37 -11.43
C ALA A 2 -29.77 -13.93 -10.38
N LEU A 3 -28.60 -14.54 -10.44
CA LEU A 3 -27.41 -14.30 -9.62
C LEU A 3 -26.61 -13.16 -10.28
N TYR A 4 -26.23 -12.15 -9.49
CA TYR A 4 -25.01 -11.33 -9.66
C TYR A 4 -24.83 -10.41 -10.90
N ARG A 5 -24.03 -9.35 -10.63
CA ARG A 5 -23.46 -8.30 -11.50
C ARG A 5 -24.42 -7.19 -11.97
N HIS A 6 -24.51 -6.14 -11.16
CA HIS A 6 -24.70 -4.80 -11.69
C HIS A 6 -23.32 -4.18 -11.93
N ALA A 7 -22.97 -3.97 -13.19
CA ALA A 7 -21.81 -3.20 -13.59
C ALA A 7 -22.18 -1.70 -13.71
N GLU A 8 -21.14 -0.87 -13.73
CA GLU A 8 -21.07 0.45 -14.39
C GLU A 8 -21.23 1.73 -13.57
N VAL A 9 -20.77 1.75 -12.31
CA VAL A 9 -20.12 2.97 -11.79
C VAL A 9 -18.86 2.57 -11.03
N SER A 10 -17.69 2.75 -11.65
CA SER A 10 -16.41 2.74 -10.94
C SER A 10 -16.11 4.19 -10.58
N VAL A 11 -16.21 4.54 -9.30
CA VAL A 11 -15.66 5.81 -8.82
C VAL A 11 -14.18 5.56 -8.60
N GLU A 12 -13.36 5.98 -9.55
CA GLU A 12 -11.92 6.02 -9.37
C GLU A 12 -11.60 7.31 -8.62
N SER A 13 -11.51 7.19 -7.29
CA SER A 13 -11.03 8.29 -6.44
C SER A 13 -9.56 8.06 -6.16
N TRP A 14 -8.72 8.95 -6.66
CA TRP A 14 -7.30 8.98 -6.32
C TRP A 14 -7.14 9.68 -4.98
N VAL A 15 -6.72 8.93 -3.97
CA VAL A 15 -6.43 9.47 -2.64
C VAL A 15 -4.93 9.60 -2.49
N GLU A 16 -4.40 10.80 -2.72
CA GLU A 16 -3.01 11.10 -2.40
C GLU A 16 -2.90 11.36 -0.90
N MET A 17 -2.31 10.41 -0.18
CA MET A 17 -1.98 10.60 1.23
C MET A 17 -0.63 11.30 1.34
N ALA A 18 -0.65 12.59 1.64
CA ALA A 18 0.56 13.33 2.00
C ALA A 18 1.14 12.80 3.32
N GLU A 19 2.44 13.01 3.51
CA GLU A 19 3.08 12.72 4.79
C GLU A 19 2.37 13.50 5.93
N GLY A 20 2.07 12.80 7.03
CA GLY A 20 1.39 13.39 8.19
C GLY A 20 -0.14 13.32 8.18
N VAL A 21 -0.77 12.73 7.17
CA VAL A 21 -2.22 12.43 7.22
C VAL A 21 -2.50 11.43 8.34
N SER A 22 -3.44 11.75 9.23
CA SER A 22 -3.81 10.86 10.33
C SER A 22 -4.56 9.64 9.82
N VAL A 23 -4.09 8.45 10.20
CA VAL A 23 -4.78 7.18 9.95
C VAL A 23 -5.22 6.61 11.29
N SER A 24 -6.46 6.15 11.37
CA SER A 24 -7.00 5.47 12.55
C SER A 24 -7.81 4.25 12.15
N TYR A 25 -8.06 3.34 13.10
CA TYR A 25 -8.85 2.14 12.84
C TYR A 25 -9.82 1.85 13.97
N ASP A 26 -10.94 1.21 13.63
CA ASP A 26 -11.89 0.60 14.56
C ASP A 26 -12.01 -0.90 14.25
N VAL A 27 -12.24 -1.71 15.28
CA VAL A 27 -12.42 -3.16 15.15
C VAL A 27 -13.81 -3.55 15.61
N ASP A 28 -14.53 -4.24 14.74
CA ASP A 28 -15.79 -4.90 15.04
C ASP A 28 -15.55 -6.39 15.28
N HIS A 29 -15.44 -6.77 16.54
CA HIS A 29 -15.24 -8.16 16.94
C HIS A 29 -16.46 -9.06 16.69
N LEU A 30 -17.67 -8.49 16.58
CA LEU A 30 -18.89 -9.26 16.33
C LEU A 30 -18.97 -9.70 14.87
N ASN A 31 -18.54 -8.82 13.96
CA ASN A 31 -18.53 -9.08 12.51
C ASN A 31 -17.17 -9.54 11.97
N ASP A 32 -16.15 -9.63 12.84
CA ASP A 32 -14.77 -9.97 12.50
C ASP A 32 -14.17 -9.08 11.39
N GLN A 33 -14.37 -7.77 11.55
CA GLN A 33 -13.99 -6.74 10.58
C GLN A 33 -13.19 -5.62 11.24
N ALA A 34 -12.37 -4.96 10.44
CA ALA A 34 -11.71 -3.71 10.80
C ALA A 34 -12.09 -2.62 9.79
N THR A 35 -12.26 -1.39 10.28
CA THR A 35 -12.50 -0.21 9.47
C THR A 35 -11.30 0.72 9.60
N LEU A 36 -10.66 1.05 8.49
CA LEU A 36 -9.57 2.01 8.39
C LEU A 36 -10.12 3.36 7.95
N TYR A 37 -9.73 4.42 8.64
CA TYR A 37 -10.07 5.80 8.33
C TYR A 37 -8.81 6.56 7.96
N PHE A 38 -8.82 7.26 6.83
CA PHE A 38 -7.69 8.03 6.31
C PHE A 38 -8.17 9.28 5.55
N GLY A 39 -7.26 10.23 5.31
CA GLY A 39 -7.58 11.56 4.78
C GLY A 39 -7.57 12.65 5.87
N HIS A 40 -7.67 13.92 5.46
CA HIS A 40 -7.56 15.08 6.37
C HIS A 40 -8.65 15.05 7.45
N ASP A 41 -9.88 14.68 7.08
CA ASP A 41 -11.03 14.62 7.98
C ASP A 41 -11.64 13.21 8.06
N ARG A 42 -10.83 12.16 7.81
CA ARG A 42 -11.31 10.76 7.72
C ARG A 42 -12.33 10.54 6.59
N ASP A 43 -12.21 11.32 5.52
CA ASP A 43 -13.12 11.30 4.37
C ASP A 43 -13.11 9.96 3.62
N TYR A 44 -12.07 9.15 3.84
CA TYR A 44 -11.91 7.84 3.22
C TYR A 44 -12.00 6.74 4.27
N VAL A 45 -12.86 5.76 3.97
CA VAL A 45 -13.21 4.66 4.86
C VAL A 45 -13.06 3.34 4.10
N LEU A 46 -12.28 2.42 4.66
CA LEU A 46 -12.09 1.08 4.11
C LEU A 46 -12.41 0.03 5.18
N THR A 47 -13.50 -0.72 4.99
CA THR A 47 -13.88 -1.84 5.88
C THR A 47 -13.50 -3.17 5.25
N LEU A 48 -12.78 -4.00 6.00
CA LEU A 48 -12.29 -5.30 5.56
C LEU A 48 -12.57 -6.36 6.64
N GLY A 49 -12.94 -7.57 6.20
CA GLY A 49 -12.91 -8.74 7.07
C GLY A 49 -11.49 -9.20 7.36
N ARG A 50 -11.29 -9.95 8.46
CA ARG A 50 -9.98 -10.43 8.92
C ARG A 50 -9.11 -11.04 7.81
N SER A 51 -9.63 -12.01 7.05
CA SER A 51 -8.85 -12.68 6.01
C SER A 51 -8.40 -11.74 4.89
N ASN A 52 -9.23 -10.76 4.51
CA ASN A 52 -8.86 -9.77 3.49
C ASN A 52 -7.83 -8.77 4.04
N LEU A 53 -7.94 -8.41 5.32
CA LEU A 53 -6.97 -7.57 6.00
C LEU A 53 -5.59 -8.25 6.08
N GLU A 54 -5.54 -9.55 6.39
CA GLU A 54 -4.29 -10.34 6.39
C GLU A 54 -3.62 -10.34 5.01
N VAL A 55 -4.39 -10.54 3.93
CA VAL A 55 -3.87 -10.46 2.55
C VAL A 55 -3.33 -9.06 2.24
N LEU A 56 -4.08 -8.01 2.61
CA LEU A 56 -3.66 -6.62 2.40
C LEU A 56 -2.34 -6.32 3.12
N ILE A 57 -2.21 -6.73 4.38
CA ILE A 57 -0.98 -6.55 5.17
C ILE A 57 0.21 -7.27 4.49
N SER A 58 0.00 -8.49 4.01
CA SER A 58 1.05 -9.25 3.32
C SER A 58 1.53 -8.53 2.05
N LEU A 59 0.60 -8.06 1.22
CA LEU A 59 0.93 -7.34 -0.02
C LEU A 59 1.59 -5.99 0.26
N ALA A 60 1.08 -5.23 1.23
CA ALA A 60 1.69 -3.96 1.63
C ALA A 60 3.11 -4.16 2.17
N GLY A 61 3.36 -5.23 2.95
CA GLY A 61 4.69 -5.56 3.43
C GLY A 61 5.68 -5.89 2.31
N GLN A 62 5.23 -6.61 1.27
CA GLN A 62 6.04 -6.87 0.06
C GLN A 62 6.38 -5.56 -0.66
N ALA A 63 5.37 -4.71 -0.90
CA ALA A 63 5.57 -3.43 -1.57
C ALA A 63 6.54 -2.50 -0.80
N VAL A 64 6.47 -2.47 0.53
CA VAL A 64 7.45 -1.73 1.35
C VAL A 64 8.85 -2.28 1.16
N GLY A 65 9.01 -3.61 1.10
CA GLY A 65 10.30 -4.24 0.83
C GLY A 65 10.86 -3.85 -0.53
N ASP A 66 10.03 -3.87 -1.57
CA ASP A 66 10.43 -3.50 -2.94
C ASP A 66 10.87 -2.03 -3.02
N LEU A 67 10.13 -1.11 -2.38
CA LEU A 67 10.49 0.32 -2.33
C LEU A 67 11.84 0.58 -1.64
N GLN A 68 12.20 -0.22 -0.65
CA GLN A 68 13.50 -0.08 0.04
C GLN A 68 14.68 -0.58 -0.79
N VAL A 69 14.45 -1.47 -1.77
CA VAL A 69 15.50 -1.98 -2.65
C VAL A 69 15.89 -0.94 -3.70
N GLU A 70 14.91 -0.17 -4.21
CA GLU A 70 15.15 0.86 -5.22
C GLU A 70 16.01 2.03 -4.69
N ASP A 71 15.92 2.35 -3.39
CA ASP A 71 16.77 3.35 -2.73
C ASP A 71 18.24 2.88 -2.53
N GLY A 72 18.55 1.60 -2.78
CA GLY A 72 19.85 0.99 -2.55
C GLY A 72 20.75 0.81 -3.80
N GLU A 73 20.23 0.99 -5.02
CA GLU A 73 20.99 0.79 -6.28
C GLU A 73 21.61 2.08 -6.84
N SER A 74 22.21 2.90 -5.98
CA SER A 74 23.06 4.03 -6.38
C SER A 74 24.45 3.91 -5.77
N GLY A 75 25.31 3.08 -6.38
CA GLY A 75 26.75 3.15 -6.11
C GLY A 75 27.51 1.84 -6.13
N ASP A 76 27.67 1.23 -7.31
CA ASP A 76 28.89 0.48 -7.61
C ASP A 76 29.27 0.77 -9.06
N GLU A 77 29.91 1.93 -9.28
CA GLU A 77 30.70 2.11 -10.49
C GLU A 77 31.90 1.15 -10.41
N PRO A 78 32.11 0.26 -11.39
CA PRO A 78 33.27 -0.60 -11.39
C PRO A 78 34.50 0.29 -11.60
N VAL A 79 35.38 0.33 -10.61
CA VAL A 79 36.66 1.04 -10.73
C VAL A 79 37.51 0.30 -11.77
N GLU A 80 37.43 0.72 -13.03
CA GLU A 80 38.37 0.30 -14.07
C GLU A 80 39.77 0.75 -13.67
N ALA A 81 40.56 -0.17 -13.13
CA ALA A 81 41.99 0.01 -12.93
C ALA A 81 42.70 -0.02 -14.31
N GLN A 82 42.59 1.07 -15.06
CA GLN A 82 43.42 1.36 -16.22
C GLN A 82 44.67 2.14 -15.79
N GLY A 83 45.84 1.68 -16.25
CA GLY A 83 46.97 2.55 -16.50
C GLY A 83 48.24 2.25 -15.70
N LYS A 84 49.01 1.27 -16.17
CA LYS A 84 50.47 1.29 -16.04
C LYS A 84 51.00 2.42 -16.93
N PRO A 85 51.80 3.36 -16.42
CA PRO A 85 53.12 3.62 -17.01
C PRO A 85 54.14 4.00 -15.90
N SER A 86 55.47 3.97 -16.04
CA SER A 86 56.43 3.64 -17.09
C SER A 86 57.72 3.23 -16.38
#